data_AF-A0A0L7LPC2-F1
#
_entry.id   AF-A0A0L7LPC2-F1
#
_cell.length_a   1.000
_cell.length_b   1.000
_cell.length_c   1.000
_cell.angle_alpha   90.00
_cell.angle_beta   90.00
_cell.angle_gamma   90.00
#
_symmetry.space_group_name_H-M   'P 1'
#
loop_
_entity.id
_entity.type
_entity.pdbx_description
1 polymer ?
#
loop_
_entity_poly.entity_id
_entity_poly.type
_entity_poly.pdbx_seq_one_letter_code
_entity_poly.pdbx_strand_id
1 'polypeptide(L)'
;MVPVDKLMHVVLDFQPFLDKVIQIAQENKGFTDEKIKHHLNNIISAGYDTTANSIIYCLMLLGHHQAVQDKLSREDVENDDVAKLVYLEAVLKESLRLYPVVPVVGRHTDVDLKLSRTFSMLSMKTTISHVVRRFRITADITKLVLQEDILLKPASGQHIILEPRIH
;
A
#
# COMPACT_ATOMS: atom_id res chain seq x y z
N MET A 1 19.56 -3.16 32.18
CA MET A 1 20.89 -3.14 31.54
C MET A 1 21.07 -4.49 30.85
N VAL A 2 20.94 -4.54 29.52
CA VAL A 2 21.11 -5.79 28.75
C VAL A 2 22.61 -6.18 28.83
N PRO A 3 22.94 -7.42 29.20
CA PRO A 3 24.34 -7.84 29.31
C PRO A 3 25.08 -7.70 27.97
N VAL A 4 26.29 -7.14 28.00
CA VAL A 4 27.14 -6.81 26.84
C VAL A 4 27.47 -8.06 26.00
N ASP A 5 27.59 -9.19 26.66
CA ASP A 5 27.74 -10.54 26.11
C ASP A 5 26.57 -10.94 25.20
N LYS A 6 25.33 -10.56 25.55
CA LYS A 6 24.14 -10.82 24.72
C LYS A 6 24.10 -9.93 23.48
N LEU A 7 24.58 -8.69 23.59
CA LEU A 7 24.77 -7.77 22.46
C LEU A 7 25.87 -8.23 21.52
N MET A 8 26.99 -8.76 22.03
CA MET A 8 28.04 -9.33 21.18
C MET A 8 27.56 -10.54 20.39
N HIS A 9 26.78 -11.45 20.97
CA HIS A 9 26.23 -12.59 20.22
C HIS A 9 25.27 -12.17 19.08
N VAL A 10 24.42 -11.16 19.29
CA VAL A 10 23.52 -10.64 18.25
C VAL A 10 24.28 -9.95 17.12
N VAL A 11 25.36 -9.21 17.45
CA VAL A 11 26.22 -8.56 16.44
C VAL A 11 27.05 -9.60 15.67
N LEU A 12 27.45 -10.71 16.30
CA LEU A 12 28.25 -11.77 15.66
C LEU A 12 27.44 -12.65 14.69
N ASP A 13 26.13 -12.81 14.89
CA ASP A 13 25.26 -13.59 14.00
C ASP A 13 24.60 -12.75 12.88
N PHE A 14 24.82 -11.43 12.86
CA PHE A 14 24.27 -10.55 11.85
C PHE A 14 25.05 -10.67 10.53
N GLN A 15 24.43 -11.28 9.52
CA GLN A 15 24.96 -11.33 8.17
C GLN A 15 24.29 -10.23 7.30
N PRO A 16 25.04 -9.22 6.81
CA PRO A 16 24.52 -8.23 5.89
C PRO A 16 23.93 -8.86 4.63
N PHE A 17 22.88 -8.24 4.09
CA PHE A 17 22.21 -8.73 2.88
C PHE A 17 23.18 -8.95 1.71
N LEU A 18 24.12 -8.02 1.49
CA LEU A 18 25.12 -8.12 0.43
C LEU A 18 25.99 -9.37 0.58
N ASP A 19 26.49 -9.63 1.78
CA ASP A 19 27.34 -10.78 2.08
C ASP A 19 26.57 -12.08 1.85
N LYS A 20 25.27 -12.10 2.13
CA LYS A 20 24.41 -13.25 1.84
C LYS A 20 24.26 -13.50 0.34
N VAL A 21 24.05 -12.44 -0.44
CA VAL A 21 23.94 -12.55 -1.90
C VAL A 21 25.25 -13.02 -2.53
N ILE A 22 26.40 -12.52 -2.04
CA ILE A 22 27.73 -12.95 -2.49
C ILE A 22 27.95 -14.44 -2.19
N GLN A 23 27.60 -14.91 -0.99
CA GLN A 23 27.68 -16.33 -0.64
C GLN A 23 26.86 -17.20 -1.61
N ILE A 24 25.60 -16.81 -1.88
CA ILE A 24 24.71 -17.52 -2.82
C ILE A 24 25.28 -17.50 -4.24
N ALA A 25 25.90 -16.39 -4.65
CA ALA A 25 26.53 -16.26 -5.96
C ALA A 25 27.74 -17.19 -6.13
N GLN A 26 28.53 -17.39 -5.08
CA GLN A 26 29.68 -18.32 -5.10
C GLN A 26 29.24 -19.77 -5.28
N GLU A 27 28.09 -20.15 -4.74
CA GLU A 27 27.51 -21.49 -4.87
C GLU A 27 26.78 -21.68 -6.22
N ASN A 28 26.41 -20.60 -6.91
CA ASN A 28 25.62 -20.64 -8.14
C ASN A 28 26.31 -19.91 -9.31
N LYS A 29 26.89 -20.68 -10.24
CA LYS A 29 27.62 -20.18 -11.43
C LYS A 29 26.84 -19.24 -12.38
N GLY A 30 25.54 -19.02 -12.16
CA GLY A 30 24.68 -18.13 -12.95
C GLY A 30 24.44 -16.74 -12.37
N PHE A 31 25.01 -16.42 -11.20
CA PHE A 31 24.86 -15.14 -10.51
C PHE A 31 26.05 -14.23 -10.81
N THR A 32 25.93 -13.44 -11.88
CA THR A 32 26.95 -12.45 -12.26
C THR A 32 26.88 -11.21 -11.37
N ASP A 33 27.99 -10.47 -11.27
CA ASP A 33 28.04 -9.20 -10.53
C ASP A 33 26.95 -8.21 -10.94
N GLU A 34 26.60 -8.17 -12.23
CA GLU A 34 25.49 -7.34 -12.71
C GLU A 34 24.14 -7.76 -12.15
N LYS A 35 23.85 -9.06 -12.04
CA LYS A 35 22.62 -9.54 -11.38
C LYS A 35 22.62 -9.17 -9.90
N ILE A 36 23.75 -9.28 -9.22
CA ILE A 36 23.90 -8.88 -7.81
C ILE A 36 23.55 -7.40 -7.65
N LYS A 37 24.14 -6.52 -8.47
CA LYS A 37 23.83 -5.08 -8.47
C LYS A 37 22.35 -4.80 -8.74
N HIS A 38 21.76 -5.47 -9.73
CA HIS A 38 20.33 -5.32 -10.03
C HIS A 38 19.43 -5.71 -8.85
N HIS A 39 19.71 -6.83 -8.19
CA HIS A 39 18.95 -7.25 -7.01
C HIS A 39 19.09 -6.28 -5.84
N LEU A 40 20.30 -5.77 -5.60
CA LEU A 40 20.55 -4.75 -4.57
C LEU A 40 19.78 -3.47 -4.85
N ASN A 41 19.88 -2.94 -6.07
CA ASN A 41 19.19 -1.71 -6.47
C ASN A 41 17.68 -1.86 -6.35
N ASN A 42 17.12 -3.01 -6.75
CA ASN A 42 15.69 -3.27 -6.64
C ASN A 42 15.21 -3.27 -5.17
N ILE A 43 15.96 -3.91 -4.27
CA ILE A 43 15.60 -3.99 -2.85
C ILE A 43 15.71 -2.62 -2.17
N ILE A 44 16.79 -1.89 -2.44
CA ILE A 44 17.00 -0.54 -1.89
C ILE A 44 15.90 0.40 -2.39
N SER A 45 15.62 0.39 -3.69
CA SER A 45 14.57 1.23 -4.28
C SER A 45 13.18 0.89 -3.70
N ALA A 46 12.84 -0.41 -3.64
CA ALA A 46 11.56 -0.85 -3.09
C ALA A 46 11.41 -0.47 -1.62
N GLY A 47 12.47 -0.60 -0.81
CA GLY A 47 12.46 -0.25 0.60
C GLY A 47 12.45 1.26 0.86
N TYR A 48 13.15 2.05 0.04
CA TYR A 48 13.30 3.48 0.23
C TYR A 48 11.98 4.23 0.04
N ASP A 49 11.40 4.16 -1.16
CA ASP A 49 10.20 4.93 -1.50
C ASP A 49 8.98 4.50 -0.66
N THR A 50 8.84 3.19 -0.40
CA THR A 50 7.71 2.68 0.36
C THR A 50 7.78 3.07 1.84
N THR A 51 8.95 2.94 2.45
CA THR A 51 9.14 3.27 3.87
C THR A 51 9.08 4.77 4.10
N ALA A 52 9.72 5.58 3.25
CA ALA A 52 9.69 7.04 3.37
C ALA A 52 8.26 7.58 3.34
N ASN A 53 7.45 7.16 2.35
CA ASN A 53 6.06 7.58 2.26
C ASN A 53 5.20 7.05 3.42
N SER A 54 5.44 5.82 3.87
CA SER A 54 4.74 5.27 5.05
C SER A 54 4.96 6.14 6.30
N ILE A 55 6.21 6.54 6.52
CA ILE A 55 6.59 7.41 7.65
C ILE A 55 5.96 8.80 7.48
N ILE A 56 6.01 9.39 6.28
CA ILE A 56 5.41 10.70 6.01
C ILE A 56 3.91 10.68 6.34
N TYR A 57 3.15 9.68 5.86
CA TYR A 57 1.72 9.59 6.16
C TYR A 57 1.43 9.39 7.64
N CYS A 58 2.23 8.55 8.32
CA CYS A 58 2.11 8.34 9.76
C CYS A 58 2.35 9.64 10.54
N LEU A 59 3.42 10.37 10.22
CA LEU A 59 3.75 11.64 10.88
C LEU A 59 2.71 12.72 10.61
N MET A 60 2.22 12.82 9.38
CA MET A 60 1.13 13.74 9.05
C MET A 60 -0.13 13.42 9.87
N LEU A 61 -0.52 12.15 9.96
CA LEU A 61 -1.69 11.73 10.74
C LEU A 61 -1.51 12.01 12.25
N LEU A 62 -0.34 11.74 12.79
CA LEU A 62 -0.01 12.04 14.19
C LEU A 62 -0.08 13.55 14.47
N GLY A 63 0.45 14.38 13.58
CA GLY A 63 0.39 15.85 13.73
C GLY A 63 -1.02 16.42 13.72
N HIS A 64 -1.99 15.74 13.09
CA HIS A 64 -3.40 16.14 13.12
C HIS A 64 -4.19 15.55 14.30
N HIS A 65 -3.64 14.54 15.01
CA HIS A 65 -4.34 13.82 16.06
C HIS A 65 -3.51 13.79 17.35
N GLN A 66 -3.44 14.93 18.03
CA GLN A 66 -2.64 15.09 19.26
C GLN A 66 -2.95 14.03 20.33
N ALA A 67 -4.23 13.68 20.53
CA ALA A 67 -4.61 12.64 21.49
C ALA A 67 -4.03 11.25 21.18
N VAL A 68 -3.82 10.93 19.90
CA VAL A 68 -3.16 9.68 19.47
C VAL A 68 -1.66 9.77 19.74
N GLN A 69 -1.03 10.91 19.45
CA GLN A 69 0.37 11.16 19.73
C GLN A 69 0.68 11.08 21.24
N ASP A 70 -0.16 11.69 22.07
CA ASP A 70 -0.01 11.67 23.54
C ASP A 70 -0.22 10.30 24.16
N LYS A 71 -0.96 9.42 23.48
CA LYS A 71 -1.11 8.02 23.87
C LYS A 71 0.09 7.19 23.43
N LEU A 72 0.62 7.47 22.23
CA LEU A 72 1.80 6.81 21.68
C LEU A 72 3.07 7.12 22.51
N SER A 73 3.21 8.35 23.01
CA SER A 73 4.35 8.75 23.86
C SER A 73 4.42 8.02 25.21
N ARG A 74 3.36 7.30 25.59
CA ARG A 74 3.33 6.48 26.81
C ARG A 74 3.91 5.08 26.59
N GLU A 75 4.11 4.67 25.33
CA GLU A 75 4.86 3.44 25.05
C GLU A 75 6.35 3.68 25.28
N ASP A 76 6.99 2.72 25.95
CA ASP A 76 8.42 2.74 26.21
C ASP A 76 9.18 2.33 24.94
N VAL A 77 9.62 3.32 24.18
CA VAL A 77 10.38 3.14 22.93
C VAL A 77 11.87 2.85 23.21
N GLU A 78 12.37 3.14 24.42
CA GLU A 78 13.81 3.02 24.74
C GLU A 78 14.24 1.58 25.05
N ASN A 79 13.29 0.65 25.23
CA ASN A 79 13.61 -0.74 25.59
C ASN A 79 14.18 -1.57 24.42
N ASP A 80 14.31 -0.99 23.21
CA ASP A 80 14.68 -1.64 21.93
C ASP A 80 13.87 -2.91 21.57
N ASP A 81 12.86 -3.23 22.37
CA ASP A 81 11.98 -4.37 22.20
C ASP A 81 10.80 -3.96 21.31
N VAL A 82 11.05 -3.97 20.00
CA VAL A 82 10.05 -3.61 18.98
C VAL A 82 8.76 -4.43 19.13
N ALA A 83 8.83 -5.65 19.69
CA ALA A 83 7.66 -6.49 19.90
C ALA A 83 6.71 -5.94 20.99
N LYS A 84 7.17 -5.02 21.85
CA LYS A 84 6.35 -4.35 22.86
C LYS A 84 5.64 -3.11 22.35
N LEU A 85 5.98 -2.61 21.16
CA LEU A 85 5.42 -1.38 20.58
C LEU A 85 4.09 -1.64 19.85
N VAL A 86 3.12 -2.20 20.60
CA VAL A 86 1.83 -2.67 20.06
C VAL A 86 0.99 -1.52 19.53
N TYR A 87 0.98 -0.39 20.23
CA TYR A 87 0.21 0.78 19.83
C TYR A 87 0.86 1.51 18.65
N LEU A 88 2.19 1.63 18.61
CA LEU A 88 2.92 2.10 17.43
C LEU A 88 2.59 1.27 16.20
N GLU A 89 2.62 -0.06 16.32
CA GLU A 89 2.26 -0.96 15.23
C GLU A 89 0.81 -0.72 14.76
N ALA A 90 -0.13 -0.53 15.70
CA ALA A 90 -1.52 -0.21 15.38
C ALA A 90 -1.65 1.14 14.64
N VAL A 91 -0.91 2.17 15.07
CA VAL A 91 -0.89 3.50 14.41
C VAL A 91 -0.33 3.39 12.99
N LEU A 92 0.77 2.64 12.80
CA LEU A 92 1.36 2.42 11.48
C LEU A 92 0.39 1.67 10.56
N LYS A 93 -0.25 0.60 11.05
CA LYS A 93 -1.25 -0.16 10.28
C LYS A 93 -2.45 0.70 9.90
N GLU A 94 -2.95 1.53 10.81
CA GLU A 94 -4.06 2.44 10.53
C GLU A 94 -3.68 3.53 9.52
N SER A 95 -2.45 4.04 9.61
CA SER A 95 -1.91 5.00 8.64
C SER A 95 -1.87 4.40 7.24
N LEU A 96 -1.41 3.15 7.10
CA LEU A 96 -1.38 2.43 5.82
C LEU A 96 -2.78 1.99 5.34
N ARG A 97 -3.74 1.80 6.25
CA ARG A 97 -5.14 1.54 5.89
C ARG A 97 -5.78 2.76 5.22
N LEU A 98 -5.47 3.97 5.70
CA LEU A 98 -5.97 5.23 5.15
C LEU A 98 -5.19 5.67 3.90
N TYR A 99 -3.86 5.57 3.96
CA TYR A 99 -2.93 6.00 2.92
C TYR A 99 -1.99 4.85 2.52
N PRO A 100 -2.48 3.88 1.72
CA PRO A 100 -1.65 2.80 1.25
C PRO A 100 -0.60 3.31 0.26
N VAL A 101 0.68 3.03 0.50
CA VAL A 101 1.78 3.47 -0.37
C VAL A 101 1.75 2.77 -1.74
N VAL A 102 1.25 1.54 -1.79
CA VAL A 102 1.01 0.79 -3.02
C VAL A 102 -0.48 0.49 -3.13
N PRO A 103 -1.29 1.41 -3.69
CA PRO A 103 -2.75 1.29 -3.71
C PRO A 103 -3.25 0.28 -4.76
N VAL A 104 -2.42 -0.07 -5.74
CA VAL A 104 -2.80 -0.94 -6.87
C VAL A 104 -1.73 -1.99 -7.06
N VAL A 105 -2.15 -3.25 -7.11
CA VAL A 105 -1.31 -4.40 -7.44
C VAL A 105 -1.85 -5.01 -8.74
N GLY A 106 -1.15 -4.72 -9.85
CA GLY A 106 -1.52 -5.23 -11.16
C GLY A 106 -1.03 -6.66 -11.40
N ARG A 107 -1.77 -7.40 -12.22
CA ARG A 107 -1.35 -8.71 -12.79
C ARG A 107 -1.67 -8.70 -14.27
N HIS A 108 -0.75 -9.22 -15.08
CA HIS A 108 -0.98 -9.55 -16.48
C HIS A 108 -1.23 -11.06 -16.58
N THR A 109 -2.18 -11.46 -17.43
CA THR A 109 -2.50 -12.87 -17.66
C THR A 109 -2.18 -13.22 -19.10
N ASP A 110 -1.24 -14.15 -19.30
CA ASP A 110 -0.85 -14.62 -20.63
C ASP A 110 -1.87 -15.61 -21.25
N VAL A 111 -2.83 -16.06 -20.44
CA VAL A 111 -3.89 -16.98 -20.82
C VAL A 111 -5.25 -16.46 -20.35
N ASP A 112 -6.29 -16.80 -21.09
CA ASP A 112 -7.67 -16.45 -20.74
C ASP A 112 -8.04 -17.03 -19.38
N LEU A 113 -8.27 -16.12 -18.42
CA LEU A 113 -8.58 -16.50 -17.04
C LEU A 113 -10.07 -16.30 -16.78
N LYS A 114 -10.79 -17.41 -16.59
CA LYS A 114 -12.22 -17.36 -16.26
C LYS A 114 -12.40 -16.91 -14.81
N LEU A 115 -12.56 -15.61 -14.62
CA LEU A 115 -12.83 -15.02 -13.32
C LEU A 115 -14.21 -15.45 -12.81
N SER A 116 -14.29 -15.84 -11.53
CA SER A 116 -15.59 -16.08 -10.89
C SER A 116 -16.43 -14.82 -10.90
N ARG A 117 -17.74 -14.95 -11.10
CA ARG A 117 -18.71 -13.84 -11.16
C ARG A 117 -18.57 -12.87 -9.97
N THR A 118 -18.25 -13.40 -8.79
CA THR A 118 -18.04 -12.62 -7.57
C THR A 118 -16.81 -11.71 -7.68
N PHE A 119 -15.72 -12.18 -8.29
CA PHE A 119 -14.49 -11.42 -8.45
C PHE A 119 -14.67 -10.30 -9.49
N SER A 120 -15.35 -10.58 -10.60
CA SER A 120 -15.69 -9.56 -11.61
C SER A 120 -16.61 -8.46 -11.05
N MET A 121 -17.56 -8.82 -10.18
CA MET A 121 -18.39 -7.82 -9.49
C MET A 121 -17.58 -7.01 -8.48
N LEU A 122 -16.64 -7.62 -7.77
CA LEU A 122 -15.81 -6.93 -6.78
C LEU A 122 -14.88 -5.92 -7.47
N SER A 123 -14.20 -6.31 -8.56
CA SER A 123 -13.33 -5.41 -9.32
C SER A 123 -14.10 -4.24 -9.92
N MET A 124 -15.32 -4.47 -10.41
CA MET A 124 -16.16 -3.39 -10.92
C MET A 124 -16.59 -2.42 -9.81
N LYS A 125 -16.98 -2.93 -8.64
CA LYS A 125 -17.34 -2.11 -7.48
C LYS A 125 -16.16 -1.27 -6.97
N THR A 126 -14.96 -1.84 -6.89
CA THR A 126 -13.77 -1.10 -6.43
C THR A 126 -13.39 -0.02 -7.43
N THR A 127 -13.39 -0.31 -8.74
CA THR A 127 -13.14 0.70 -9.78
C THR A 127 -14.19 1.82 -9.74
N ILE A 128 -15.48 1.49 -9.63
CA ILE A 128 -16.54 2.49 -9.49
C ILE A 128 -16.34 3.31 -8.21
N SER A 129 -16.01 2.68 -7.08
CA SER A 129 -15.76 3.41 -5.82
C SER A 129 -14.56 4.36 -5.95
N HIS A 130 -13.51 3.99 -6.67
CA HIS A 130 -12.36 4.87 -6.90
C HIS A 130 -12.73 6.06 -7.81
N VAL A 131 -13.56 5.85 -8.83
CA VAL A 131 -14.07 6.92 -9.69
C VAL A 131 -14.99 7.85 -8.90
N VAL A 132 -15.99 7.33 -8.19
CA VAL A 132 -16.95 8.13 -7.41
C VAL A 132 -16.28 8.90 -6.27
N ARG A 133 -15.21 8.37 -5.67
CA ARG A 133 -14.45 9.10 -4.63
C ARG A 133 -13.68 10.30 -5.20
N ARG A 134 -13.20 10.22 -6.43
CA ARG A 134 -12.35 11.24 -7.06
C ARG A 134 -13.12 12.23 -7.94
N PHE A 135 -14.27 11.83 -8.45
CA PHE A 135 -15.07 12.61 -9.39
C PHE A 135 -16.50 12.79 -8.89
N ARG A 136 -17.01 14.02 -9.02
CA ARG A 136 -18.43 14.28 -8.82
C ARG A 136 -19.16 13.84 -10.09
N ILE A 137 -20.08 12.90 -9.94
CA ILE A 137 -20.92 12.42 -11.05
C ILE A 137 -22.23 13.21 -11.00
N THR A 138 -22.50 13.98 -12.04
CA THR A 138 -23.79 14.65 -12.24
C THR A 138 -24.49 14.03 -13.45
N ALA A 139 -25.80 13.85 -13.34
CA ALA A 139 -26.65 13.37 -14.42
C ALA A 139 -27.74 14.41 -14.67
N ASP A 140 -27.89 14.86 -15.92
CA ASP A 140 -28.94 15.79 -16.32
C ASP A 140 -30.26 15.03 -16.49
N ILE A 141 -31.05 15.00 -15.42
CA ILE A 141 -32.36 14.32 -15.35
C ILE A 141 -33.45 15.03 -16.16
N THR A 142 -33.17 16.22 -16.71
CA THR A 142 -34.13 17.04 -17.45
C THR A 142 -34.40 16.52 -18.87
N LYS A 143 -33.62 15.54 -19.34
CA LYS A 143 -33.74 14.92 -20.68
C LYS A 143 -34.20 13.45 -20.64
N LEU A 144 -34.91 13.06 -19.58
CA LEU A 144 -35.47 11.72 -19.46
C LEU A 144 -36.81 11.65 -20.22
N VAL A 145 -36.84 10.88 -21.31
CA VAL A 145 -38.09 10.54 -22.01
C VAL A 145 -38.62 9.25 -21.39
N LEU A 146 -39.83 9.31 -20.85
CA LEU A 146 -40.53 8.14 -20.34
C LEU A 146 -40.86 7.20 -21.51
N GLN A 147 -40.28 6.02 -21.54
CA GLN A 147 -40.63 4.97 -22.48
C GLN A 147 -41.31 3.84 -21.70
N GLU A 148 -42.51 3.42 -22.13
CA GLU A 148 -43.36 2.44 -21.43
C GLU A 148 -42.82 1.00 -21.51
N ASP A 149 -41.72 0.78 -20.81
CA ASP A 149 -41.46 -0.43 -20.04
C ASP A 149 -41.10 0.08 -18.65
N ILE A 150 -41.45 -0.62 -17.56
CA ILE A 150 -41.05 -0.24 -16.19
C ILE A 150 -39.54 -0.50 -16.01
N LEU A 151 -38.74 0.26 -16.76
CA LEU A 151 -37.29 0.33 -16.75
C LEU A 151 -36.90 1.60 -17.54
N LEU A 152 -36.73 2.72 -16.84
CA LEU A 152 -36.26 3.97 -17.44
C LEU A 152 -34.84 3.77 -18.01
N LYS A 153 -34.74 3.68 -19.33
CA LYS A 153 -33.47 3.77 -20.07
C LYS A 153 -33.43 5.12 -20.80
N PRO A 154 -32.30 5.84 -20.78
CA PRO A 154 -32.16 7.09 -21.53
C PRO A 154 -32.27 6.85 -23.03
N ALA A 155 -33.05 7.68 -23.74
CA ALA A 155 -33.36 7.53 -25.17
C ALA A 155 -32.20 7.88 -26.13
N SER A 156 -31.14 8.54 -25.65
CA SER A 156 -29.90 8.75 -26.39
C SER A 156 -28.74 8.92 -25.40
N GLY A 157 -27.50 8.66 -25.87
CA GLY A 157 -26.29 8.40 -25.07
C GLY A 157 -26.17 9.16 -23.74
N GLN A 158 -25.75 8.45 -22.70
CA GLN A 158 -25.60 9.00 -21.35
C GLN A 158 -24.62 10.20 -21.36
N HIS A 159 -25.13 11.42 -21.13
CA HIS A 159 -24.32 12.59 -20.87
C HIS A 159 -23.80 12.55 -19.43
N ILE A 160 -22.81 11.70 -19.18
CA ILE A 160 -22.10 11.65 -17.90
C ILE A 160 -20.99 12.70 -17.94
N ILE A 161 -21.06 13.66 -17.02
CA ILE A 161 -20.00 14.65 -16.82
C ILE A 161 -19.22 14.23 -15.58
N LEU A 162 -17.91 14.01 -15.74
CA LEU A 162 -16.98 13.73 -14.65
C LEU A 162 -16.20 14.99 -14.35
N GLU A 163 -16.45 15.60 -13.19
CA GLU A 163 -15.72 16.77 -12.74
C GLU A 163 -14.81 16.39 -11.55
N PRO A 164 -13.53 16.81 -11.55
CA PRO A 164 -12.65 16.63 -10.40
C PRO A 164 -13.25 17.29 -9.16
N ARG A 165 -13.15 16.61 -8.01
CA ARG A 165 -13.65 17.16 -6.74
C ARG A 165 -12.64 18.13 -6.14
N ILE A 166 -12.80 19.43 -6.41
CA ILE A 166 -12.03 20.50 -5.75
C ILE A 166 -12.52 20.60 -4.30
N HIS A 167 -11.60 20.61 -3.32
CA HIS A 167 -11.90 20.72 -1.89
C HIS A 167 -12.25 22.16 -1.51
#